data_AF-A0A7S1RDA8-F1
#
_entry.id   AF-A0A7S1RDA8-F1
#
_cell.length_a   1.000
_cell.length_b   1.000
_cell.length_c   1.000
_cell.angle_alpha   90.00
_cell.angle_beta   90.00
_cell.angle_gamma   90.00
#
_symmetry.space_group_name_H-M   'P 1'
#
loop_
_entity.id
_entity.type
_entity.pdbx_description
1 polymer ?
#
loop_
_entity_poly.entity_id
_entity_poly.type
_entity_poly.pdbx_seq_one_letter_code
_entity_poly.pdbx_strand_id
1 'polypeptide(L)'
;GSWPPVSRPPYHNSAAVCVDGSSLVSMAGGERRRVADLARGDRVVGADGIEAELVCLVRSPCAAGRAVLVELSADLRLTPYHPVLVDGAWRFPADLAEASEKPCEAVYSFVLKGAPAMCVGGVACAALGHGIEAGAAAHPYFATQKAIDDIARLPDFKDGLVELSLGS
;
A
#
# COMPACT_ATOMS: atom_id res chain seq x y z
N GLY A 1 -0.26 -12.62 36.01
CA GLY A 1 -1.42 -12.12 35.26
C GLY A 1 -1.29 -12.60 33.84
N SER A 2 -2.16 -13.49 33.41
CA SER A 2 -2.20 -14.03 32.04
C SER A 2 -2.68 -12.93 31.09
N TRP A 3 -1.86 -12.56 30.10
CA TRP A 3 -2.34 -11.75 28.99
C TRP A 3 -3.37 -12.56 28.18
N PRO A 4 -4.48 -11.95 27.72
CA PRO A 4 -5.36 -12.63 26.80
C PRO A 4 -4.60 -12.81 25.47
N PRO A 5 -4.85 -13.90 24.73
CA PRO A 5 -4.33 -14.04 23.39
C PRO A 5 -4.90 -12.89 22.56
N VAL A 6 -4.02 -12.04 22.01
CA VAL A 6 -4.41 -11.06 20.98
C VAL A 6 -4.95 -11.87 19.81
N SER A 7 -6.27 -11.91 19.68
CA SER A 7 -6.96 -12.51 18.56
C SER A 7 -6.58 -11.76 17.30
N ARG A 8 -5.60 -12.28 16.55
CA ARG A 8 -5.25 -11.78 15.22
C ARG A 8 -6.49 -11.98 14.32
N PRO A 9 -7.04 -10.92 13.70
CA PRO A 9 -8.06 -11.12 12.69
C PRO A 9 -7.49 -11.98 11.54
N PRO A 10 -8.31 -12.80 10.89
CA PRO A 10 -7.83 -13.77 9.91
C PRO A 10 -7.18 -13.07 8.71
N TYR A 11 -6.03 -13.61 8.29
CA TYR A 11 -5.23 -13.22 7.13
C TYR A 11 -5.95 -13.54 5.81
N HIS A 12 -7.08 -12.90 5.55
CA HIS A 12 -7.88 -13.16 4.35
C HIS A 12 -8.61 -11.93 3.82
N ASN A 13 -7.98 -10.76 3.93
CA ASN A 13 -8.49 -9.60 3.21
C ASN A 13 -7.38 -9.05 2.30
N SER A 14 -7.62 -9.07 1.00
CA SER A 14 -6.82 -8.37 -0.01
C SER A 14 -6.69 -6.87 0.30
N ALA A 15 -7.53 -6.32 1.17
CA ALA A 15 -7.41 -4.97 1.73
C ALA A 15 -6.37 -4.80 2.86
N ALA A 16 -5.55 -5.81 3.18
CA ALA A 16 -4.59 -5.70 4.28
C ALA A 16 -3.34 -4.87 3.93
N VAL A 17 -3.00 -4.74 2.65
CA VAL A 17 -1.73 -4.17 2.16
C VAL A 17 -1.99 -2.94 1.28
N CYS A 18 -2.71 -1.94 1.80
CA CYS A 18 -3.11 -0.79 1.02
C CYS A 18 -2.86 0.55 1.74
N VAL A 19 -2.86 1.63 0.95
CA VAL A 19 -2.69 3.01 1.38
C VAL A 19 -3.98 3.77 1.08
N ASP A 20 -4.38 4.68 1.98
CA ASP A 20 -5.52 5.57 1.75
C ASP A 20 -5.22 6.50 0.56
N GLY A 21 -6.18 6.63 -0.36
CA GLY A 21 -6.08 7.46 -1.55
C GLY A 21 -5.73 8.93 -1.31
N SER A 22 -6.03 9.45 -0.12
CA SER A 22 -5.69 10.83 0.29
C SER A 22 -4.23 11.05 0.67
N SER A 23 -3.47 9.97 0.93
CA SER A 23 -2.05 10.07 1.32
C SER A 23 -1.21 10.68 0.19
N LEU A 24 -0.13 11.37 0.54
CA LEU A 24 0.66 12.14 -0.42
C LEU A 24 1.93 11.40 -0.86
N VAL A 25 2.05 11.14 -2.15
CA VAL A 25 3.22 10.52 -2.78
C VAL A 25 4.21 11.59 -3.20
N SER A 26 5.49 11.35 -2.97
CA SER A 26 6.56 12.20 -3.47
C SER A 26 6.82 11.91 -4.94
N MET A 27 6.60 12.90 -5.81
CA MET A 27 6.83 12.77 -7.25
C MET A 27 8.29 13.06 -7.58
N ALA A 28 8.83 12.46 -8.65
CA ALA A 28 10.21 12.70 -9.07
C ALA A 28 10.48 14.18 -9.45
N GLY A 29 9.44 14.89 -9.89
CA GLY A 29 9.48 16.34 -10.17
C GLY A 29 9.50 17.24 -8.92
N GLY A 30 9.48 16.67 -7.71
CA GLY A 30 9.53 17.41 -6.44
C GLY A 30 8.19 17.87 -5.88
N GLU A 31 7.11 17.78 -6.67
CA GLU A 31 5.75 17.97 -6.15
C GLU A 31 5.27 16.75 -5.35
N ARG A 32 4.13 16.91 -4.66
CA ARG A 32 3.44 15.82 -3.98
C ARG A 32 2.02 15.69 -4.50
N ARG A 33 1.57 14.47 -4.77
CA ARG A 33 0.22 14.18 -5.28
C ARG A 33 -0.47 13.14 -4.42
N ARG A 34 -1.80 13.17 -4.37
CA ARG A 34 -2.56 12.14 -3.66
C ARG A 34 -2.40 10.79 -4.37
N VAL A 35 -2.36 9.70 -3.61
CA VAL A 35 -2.32 8.33 -4.15
C VAL A 35 -3.47 8.10 -5.15
N ALA A 36 -4.67 8.60 -4.84
CA ALA A 36 -5.85 8.46 -5.69
C ALA A 36 -5.77 9.24 -7.02
N ASP A 37 -4.89 10.25 -7.10
CA ASP A 37 -4.73 11.07 -8.30
C ASP A 37 -3.61 10.55 -9.22
N LEU A 38 -2.89 9.48 -8.83
CA LEU A 38 -1.82 8.92 -9.64
C LEU A 38 -2.35 8.14 -10.85
N ALA A 39 -1.54 8.09 -11.90
CA ALA A 39 -1.84 7.39 -13.14
C ALA A 39 -0.62 6.61 -13.64
N ARG A 40 -0.85 5.56 -14.43
CA ARG A 40 0.21 4.81 -15.08
C ARG A 40 1.15 5.72 -15.86
N GLY A 41 2.45 5.48 -15.71
CA GLY A 41 3.51 6.29 -16.30
C GLY A 41 3.99 7.45 -15.42
N ASP A 42 3.29 7.75 -14.32
CA ASP A 42 3.77 8.73 -13.35
C ASP A 42 5.14 8.33 -12.78
N ARG A 43 6.00 9.34 -12.59
CA ARG A 43 7.34 9.19 -12.00
C ARG A 43 7.31 9.55 -10.52
N VAL A 44 7.56 8.57 -9.67
CA VAL A 44 7.53 8.70 -8.21
C VAL A 44 8.93 8.51 -7.63
N VAL A 45 9.15 9.02 -6.43
CA VAL A 45 10.39 8.75 -5.68
C VAL A 45 10.29 7.36 -5.04
N GLY A 46 11.21 6.47 -5.41
CA GLY A 46 11.39 5.15 -4.83
C GLY A 46 11.99 5.20 -3.43
N ALA A 47 11.99 4.05 -2.73
CA ALA A 47 12.50 3.95 -1.35
C ALA A 47 14.00 4.22 -1.20
N ASP A 48 14.77 4.04 -2.26
CA ASP A 48 16.21 4.34 -2.37
C ASP A 48 16.47 5.80 -2.80
N GLY A 49 15.42 6.60 -2.97
CA GLY A 49 15.48 7.95 -3.53
C GLY A 49 15.62 7.98 -5.05
N ILE A 50 15.62 6.81 -5.72
CA ILE A 50 15.71 6.70 -7.17
C ILE A 50 14.29 6.76 -7.77
N GLU A 51 14.17 7.36 -8.95
CA GLU A 51 12.91 7.43 -9.67
C GLU A 51 12.36 6.03 -10.02
N ALA A 52 11.06 5.84 -9.81
CA ALA A 52 10.31 4.66 -10.23
C ALA A 52 9.10 5.05 -11.08
N GLU A 53 8.67 4.13 -11.95
CA GLU A 53 7.45 4.29 -12.74
C GLU A 53 6.27 3.61 -12.06
N LEU A 54 5.15 4.30 -11.95
CA LEU A 54 3.89 3.68 -11.60
C LEU A 54 3.36 2.87 -12.79
N VAL A 55 3.23 1.55 -12.62
CA VAL A 55 2.71 0.66 -13.66
C VAL A 55 1.20 0.56 -13.56
N CYS A 56 0.68 0.37 -12.34
CA CYS A 56 -0.74 0.18 -12.10
C CYS A 56 -1.09 0.52 -10.64
N LEU A 57 -2.22 1.20 -10.45
CA LEU A 57 -2.93 1.25 -9.17
C LEU A 57 -3.97 0.14 -9.10
N VAL A 58 -4.08 -0.50 -7.94
CA VAL A 58 -5.16 -1.43 -7.62
C VAL A 58 -6.03 -0.78 -6.55
N ARG A 59 -7.20 -0.32 -6.96
CA ARG A 59 -8.19 0.37 -6.14
C ARG A 59 -9.18 -0.63 -5.57
N SER A 60 -9.34 -0.63 -4.26
CA SER A 60 -10.34 -1.42 -3.54
C SER A 60 -11.32 -0.47 -2.84
N PRO A 61 -12.55 -0.28 -3.37
CA PRO A 61 -13.55 0.58 -2.76
C PRO A 61 -13.93 0.11 -1.35
N CYS A 62 -14.11 1.05 -0.43
CA CYS A 62 -14.58 0.74 0.92
C CYS A 62 -16.11 0.80 0.95
N ALA A 63 -16.78 -0.34 1.11
CA ALA A 63 -18.24 -0.47 0.96
C ALA A 63 -19.08 0.51 1.81
N ALA A 64 -18.58 0.91 2.98
CA ALA A 64 -19.24 1.87 3.88
C ALA A 64 -18.64 3.28 3.83
N GLY A 65 -17.75 3.57 2.87
CA GLY A 65 -16.96 4.81 2.84
C GLY A 65 -16.04 4.95 4.06
N ARG A 66 -15.68 3.83 4.69
CA ARG A 66 -14.88 3.77 5.92
C ARG A 66 -13.94 2.57 5.87
N ALA A 67 -12.77 2.72 6.50
CA ALA A 67 -11.79 1.65 6.68
C ALA A 67 -11.09 1.79 8.03
N VAL A 68 -10.63 0.67 8.60
CA VAL A 68 -9.68 0.70 9.71
C VAL A 68 -8.32 1.09 9.15
N LEU A 69 -7.80 2.22 9.59
CA LEU A 69 -6.54 2.80 9.12
C LEU A 69 -5.65 3.18 10.30
N VAL A 70 -4.35 3.19 10.05
CA VAL A 70 -3.34 3.79 10.91
C VAL A 70 -2.85 5.07 10.25
N GLU A 71 -2.73 6.13 11.03
CA GLU A 71 -2.20 7.41 10.61
C GLU A 71 -0.80 7.58 11.18
N LEU A 72 0.22 7.54 10.33
CA LEU A 72 1.62 7.72 10.75
C LEU A 72 2.06 9.19 10.69
N SER A 73 1.40 9.98 9.85
CA SER A 73 1.55 11.43 9.76
C SER A 73 0.29 12.04 9.12
N ALA A 74 0.19 13.37 9.11
CA ALA A 74 -0.90 14.07 8.42
C ALA A 74 -0.99 13.74 6.91
N ASP A 75 0.11 13.28 6.31
CA ASP A 75 0.24 12.99 4.89
C ASP A 75 0.19 11.49 4.58
N LEU A 76 0.08 10.61 5.59
CA LEU A 76 0.15 9.16 5.42
C LEU A 76 -0.84 8.40 6.31
N ARG A 77 -1.84 7.80 5.65
CA ARG A 77 -2.80 6.86 6.23
C ARG A 77 -2.80 5.56 5.44
N LEU A 78 -2.79 4.44 6.13
CA LEU A 78 -2.64 3.12 5.51
C LEU A 78 -3.31 2.05 6.34
N THR A 79 -3.54 0.91 5.71
CA THR A 79 -4.13 -0.25 6.39
C THR A 79 -3.14 -0.80 7.41
N PRO A 80 -3.62 -1.42 8.51
CA PRO A 80 -2.76 -1.78 9.65
C PRO A 80 -1.59 -2.70 9.31
N TYR A 81 -1.67 -3.44 8.19
CA TYR A 81 -0.67 -4.43 7.76
C TYR A 81 0.01 -4.10 6.42
N HIS A 82 -0.04 -2.84 5.97
CA HIS A 82 0.76 -2.42 4.81
C HIS A 82 2.24 -2.20 5.23
N PRO A 83 3.21 -2.95 4.71
CA PRO A 83 4.61 -2.83 5.14
C PRO A 83 5.19 -1.45 4.85
N VAL A 84 5.81 -0.85 5.87
CA VAL A 84 6.52 0.42 5.78
C VAL A 84 7.95 0.31 6.31
N LEU A 85 8.89 1.05 5.72
CA LEU A 85 10.26 1.13 6.20
C LEU A 85 10.39 2.29 7.20
N VAL A 86 10.58 1.96 8.48
CA VAL A 86 10.77 2.94 9.57
C VAL A 86 11.98 2.51 10.39
N ASP A 87 12.88 3.45 10.68
CA ASP A 87 14.13 3.21 11.43
C ASP A 87 14.97 2.04 10.87
N GLY A 88 14.99 1.91 9.53
CA GLY A 88 15.75 0.87 8.83
C GLY A 88 15.13 -0.54 8.87
N ALA A 89 13.91 -0.70 9.40
CA ALA A 89 13.21 -1.98 9.47
C ALA A 89 11.83 -1.92 8.81
N TRP A 90 11.46 -2.99 8.10
CA TRP A 90 10.10 -3.17 7.58
C TRP A 90 9.15 -3.56 8.70
N ARG A 91 8.19 -2.70 9.00
CA ARG A 91 7.24 -2.82 10.11
C ARG A 91 5.79 -2.69 9.64
N PHE A 92 4.86 -3.19 10.44
CA PHE A 92 3.45 -2.93 10.23
C PHE A 92 3.02 -1.65 10.95
N PRO A 93 2.19 -0.80 10.33
CA PRO A 93 1.66 0.42 10.95
C PRO A 93 0.96 0.15 12.29
N ALA A 94 0.28 -0.99 12.43
CA ALA A 94 -0.35 -1.41 13.69
C ALA A 94 0.63 -1.51 14.87
N ASP A 95 1.93 -1.71 14.61
CA ASP A 95 2.98 -1.78 15.62
C ASP A 95 3.60 -0.39 15.90
N LEU A 96 3.16 0.66 15.20
CA LEU A 96 3.71 2.02 15.25
C LEU A 96 2.72 3.03 15.85
N ALA A 97 1.43 2.88 15.55
CA ALA A 97 0.38 3.78 16.02
C ALA A 97 -0.98 3.06 16.09
N GLU A 98 -1.95 3.70 16.75
CA GLU A 98 -3.29 3.15 16.95
C GLU A 98 -4.06 3.05 15.61
N ALA A 99 -4.64 1.88 15.37
CA ALA A 99 -5.57 1.68 14.26
C ALA A 99 -6.98 2.12 14.69
N SER A 100 -7.62 2.93 13.86
CA SER A 100 -8.98 3.43 14.10
C SER A 100 -9.78 3.47 12.82
N GLU A 101 -11.10 3.38 12.94
CA GLU A 101 -11.98 3.50 11.78
C GLU A 101 -12.07 4.97 11.33
N LYS A 102 -11.75 5.24 10.06
CA LYS A 102 -11.73 6.58 9.47
C LYS A 102 -12.56 6.62 8.18
N PRO A 103 -13.10 7.78 7.79
CA PRO A 103 -13.64 7.98 6.44
C PRO A 103 -12.58 7.65 5.40
N CYS A 104 -12.92 6.78 4.46
CA CYS A 104 -12.03 6.28 3.41
C CYS A 104 -12.89 5.78 2.25
N GLU A 105 -12.80 6.41 1.07
CA GLU A 105 -13.60 5.99 -0.09
C GLU A 105 -13.05 4.71 -0.73
N ALA A 106 -11.73 4.60 -0.79
CA ALA A 106 -11.03 3.44 -1.31
C ALA A 106 -9.60 3.39 -0.77
N VAL A 107 -9.06 2.18 -0.70
CA VAL A 107 -7.65 1.93 -0.42
C VAL A 107 -6.95 1.42 -1.68
N TYR A 108 -5.66 1.71 -1.79
CA TYR A 108 -4.87 1.50 -3.00
C TYR A 108 -3.63 0.66 -2.69
N SER A 109 -3.36 -0.33 -3.53
CA SER A 109 -2.01 -0.90 -3.66
C SER A 109 -1.47 -0.55 -5.04
N PHE A 110 -0.17 -0.71 -5.25
CA PHE A 110 0.48 -0.20 -6.45
C PHE A 110 1.56 -1.16 -6.94
N VAL A 111 1.70 -1.24 -8.27
CA VAL A 111 2.78 -1.94 -8.96
C VAL A 111 3.75 -0.90 -9.48
N LEU A 112 5.03 -1.07 -9.17
CA LEU A 112 6.10 -0.18 -9.62
C LEU A 112 7.06 -0.91 -10.57
N LYS A 113 7.71 -0.13 -11.41
CA LYS A 113 8.89 -0.55 -12.17
C LYS A 113 10.07 0.31 -11.75
N GLY A 114 11.16 -0.35 -11.36
CA GLY A 114 12.42 0.30 -10.99
C GLY A 114 12.67 0.42 -9.48
N ALA A 115 11.66 0.24 -8.63
CA ALA A 115 11.82 0.25 -7.18
C ALA A 115 10.85 -0.74 -6.48
N PRO A 116 11.23 -1.29 -5.31
CA PRO A 116 10.36 -2.19 -4.53
C PRO A 116 9.30 -1.45 -3.70
N ALA A 117 9.40 -0.13 -3.59
CA ALA A 117 8.56 0.71 -2.74
C ALA A 117 8.62 2.16 -3.21
N MET A 118 7.59 2.95 -2.93
CA MET A 118 7.56 4.40 -3.18
C MET A 118 7.40 5.20 -1.89
N CYS A 119 7.86 6.45 -1.91
CA CYS A 119 7.79 7.36 -0.78
C CYS A 119 6.39 8.02 -0.67
N VAL A 120 5.66 7.68 0.39
CA VAL A 120 4.34 8.25 0.71
C VAL A 120 4.41 8.88 2.10
N GLY A 121 4.04 10.17 2.21
CA GLY A 121 4.14 10.97 3.43
C GLY A 121 5.51 10.93 4.11
N GLY A 122 6.59 10.79 3.30
CA GLY A 122 7.97 10.71 3.78
C GLY A 122 8.44 9.30 4.19
N VAL A 123 7.59 8.27 4.04
CA VAL A 123 7.89 6.89 4.45
C VAL A 123 7.85 5.98 3.22
N ALA A 124 8.78 5.02 3.12
CA ALA A 124 8.73 4.05 2.05
C ALA A 124 7.63 3.01 2.31
N CYS A 125 6.70 2.90 1.36
CA CYS A 125 5.57 1.98 1.36
C CYS A 125 5.78 0.90 0.30
N ALA A 126 5.68 -0.38 0.69
CA ALA A 126 5.98 -1.51 -0.19
C ALA A 126 5.00 -1.62 -1.37
N ALA A 127 5.53 -1.81 -2.58
CA ALA A 127 4.75 -2.10 -3.78
C ALA A 127 4.37 -3.58 -3.86
N LEU A 128 3.41 -3.95 -4.70
CA LEU A 128 3.18 -5.36 -5.02
C LEU A 128 4.36 -5.95 -5.79
N GLY A 129 4.71 -7.20 -5.50
CA GLY A 129 5.81 -7.92 -6.12
C GLY A 129 7.21 -7.36 -5.80
N HIS A 130 7.33 -6.67 -4.65
CA HIS A 130 8.54 -5.95 -4.26
C HIS A 130 9.79 -6.82 -3.99
N GLY A 131 9.64 -8.15 -3.81
CA GLY A 131 10.76 -9.09 -3.63
C GLY A 131 11.54 -8.96 -2.31
N ILE A 132 11.02 -8.23 -1.32
CA ILE A 132 11.70 -8.03 -0.03
C ILE A 132 11.36 -9.18 0.90
N GLU A 133 12.39 -9.83 1.45
CA GLU A 133 12.26 -11.00 2.33
C GLU A 133 12.47 -10.66 3.82
N ALA A 134 12.53 -9.37 4.17
CA ALA A 134 12.80 -8.90 5.52
C ALA A 134 11.55 -8.36 6.22
N GLY A 135 11.42 -8.70 7.51
CA GLY A 135 10.44 -8.10 8.43
C GLY A 135 8.99 -8.22 7.95
N ALA A 136 8.22 -7.15 8.17
CA ALA A 136 6.81 -7.08 7.78
C ALA A 136 6.57 -7.18 6.25
N ALA A 137 7.58 -6.87 5.44
CA ALA A 137 7.47 -6.94 3.99
C ALA A 137 7.58 -8.38 3.46
N ALA A 138 8.19 -9.31 4.22
CA ALA A 138 8.29 -10.70 3.81
C ALA A 138 6.89 -11.35 3.72
N HIS A 139 6.42 -11.62 2.50
CA HIS A 139 5.09 -12.20 2.29
C HIS A 139 5.08 -13.23 1.16
N PRO A 140 4.51 -14.44 1.36
CA PRO A 140 4.57 -15.53 0.38
C PRO A 140 3.81 -15.25 -0.93
N TYR A 141 2.97 -14.22 -0.94
CA TYR A 141 2.20 -13.79 -2.12
C TYR A 141 2.52 -12.36 -2.56
N PHE A 142 2.14 -11.34 -1.78
CA PHE A 142 2.31 -9.92 -2.12
C PHE A 142 3.76 -9.48 -2.42
N ALA A 143 4.77 -10.16 -1.90
CA ALA A 143 6.17 -9.85 -2.21
C ALA A 143 6.64 -10.47 -3.56
N THR A 144 5.81 -11.27 -4.22
CA THR A 144 6.23 -12.10 -5.36
C THR A 144 5.69 -11.60 -6.70
N GLN A 145 6.39 -11.95 -7.79
CA GLN A 145 5.93 -11.70 -9.16
C GLN A 145 4.52 -12.27 -9.42
N LYS A 146 4.14 -13.35 -8.73
CA LYS A 146 2.80 -13.94 -8.87
C LYS A 146 1.68 -12.95 -8.54
N ALA A 147 1.87 -12.06 -7.55
CA ALA A 147 0.86 -11.05 -7.23
C ALA A 147 0.68 -10.06 -8.39
N ILE A 148 1.78 -9.64 -9.03
CA ILE A 148 1.72 -8.79 -10.23
C ILE A 148 1.06 -9.54 -11.38
N ASP A 149 1.43 -10.80 -11.62
CA ASP A 149 0.89 -11.60 -12.73
C ASP A 149 -0.62 -11.84 -12.60
N ASP A 150 -1.12 -12.06 -11.37
CA ASP A 150 -2.55 -12.24 -11.13
C ASP A 150 -3.32 -10.93 -11.38
N ILE A 151 -2.79 -9.79 -10.93
CA ILE A 151 -3.37 -8.46 -11.22
C ILE A 151 -3.29 -8.14 -12.72
N ALA A 152 -2.20 -8.52 -13.40
CA ALA A 152 -1.99 -8.27 -14.82
C ALA A 152 -2.95 -9.04 -15.75
N ARG A 153 -3.65 -10.05 -15.22
CA ARG A 153 -4.71 -10.77 -15.95
C ARG A 153 -6.04 -10.00 -15.98
N LEU A 154 -6.20 -8.98 -15.15
CA LEU A 154 -7.40 -8.17 -15.10
C LEU A 154 -7.43 -7.20 -16.30
N PRO A 155 -8.59 -6.99 -16.95
CA PRO A 155 -8.68 -6.29 -18.22
C PRO A 155 -8.17 -4.84 -18.16
N ASP A 156 -8.35 -4.18 -17.02
CA ASP A 156 -8.03 -2.76 -16.82
C ASP A 156 -6.56 -2.52 -16.42
N PHE A 157 -5.76 -3.59 -16.24
CA PHE A 157 -4.35 -3.46 -15.90
C PHE A 157 -3.56 -2.65 -16.94
N LYS A 158 -3.86 -2.86 -18.23
CA LYS A 158 -3.23 -2.13 -19.34
C LYS A 158 -3.47 -0.62 -19.27
N ASP A 159 -4.60 -0.22 -18.69
CA ASP A 159 -5.03 1.17 -18.54
C ASP A 159 -4.45 1.80 -17.26
N GLY A 160 -3.85 0.99 -16.39
CA GLY A 160 -3.10 1.45 -15.23
C GLY A 160 -3.91 1.60 -13.95
N LEU A 161 -5.19 1.26 -13.97
CA LEU A 161 -6.07 1.28 -12.79
C LEU A 161 -6.97 0.05 -12.81
N VAL A 162 -6.76 -0.84 -11.86
CA VAL A 162 -7.60 -2.01 -11.63
C VAL A 162 -8.52 -1.74 -10.46
N GLU A 163 -9.81 -2.00 -10.63
CA GLU A 163 -10.77 -1.98 -9.53
C GLU A 163 -11.03 -3.41 -9.01
N LEU A 164 -10.77 -3.64 -7.72
CA LEU A 164 -11.14 -4.88 -7.05
C LEU A 164 -12.46 -4.68 -6.32
N SER A 165 -13.52 -5.24 -6.88
CA SER A 165 -14.77 -5.43 -6.15
C SER A 165 -14.55 -6.53 -5.12
N LEU A 166 -14.54 -6.18 -3.83
CA LEU A 166 -14.72 -7.17 -2.78
C LEU A 166 -16.13 -7.74 -2.97
N GLY A 167 -16.21 -8.96 -3.52
CA GLY A 167 -17.48 -9.62 -3.81
C GLY A 167 -18.38 -9.62 -2.58
N SER A 168 -19.62 -9.16 -2.77
CA SER A 168 -20.72 -9.23 -1.82
C SER A 168 -21.07 -10.66 -1.43
#